data_AF-A0A8G1WZN8-F1
#
_entry.id   AF-A0A8G1WZN8-F1
#
_cell.length_a   1.000
_cell.length_b   1.000
_cell.length_c   1.000
_cell.angle_alpha   90.00
_cell.angle_beta   90.00
_cell.angle_gamma   90.00
#
_symmetry.space_group_name_H-M   'P 1'
#
loop_
_entity.id
_entity.type
_entity.pdbx_description
1 polymer ?
#
loop_
_entity_poly.entity_id
_entity_poly.type
_entity_poly.pdbx_seq_one_letter_code
_entity_poly.pdbx_strand_id
1 'polypeptide(L)'
;MYWKLVAASALALAGCSMGISPGTSPHSEFKAPVAFKDAYDAAIRQANACLRSTDNAYRVVDTMNESAQSGVVQVLAPYSDNEMTRVELKAAGPKTTDVRIAVWGKGTWDAAAMRAMQDAVYYSLVSCSSYMPLDPRPPVKPSRDLPN
;
A
#
# COMPACT_ATOMS: atom_id res chain seq x y z
N MET A 1 55.34 24.73 -4.11
CA MET A 1 54.72 26.03 -4.43
C MET A 1 53.80 25.82 -5.63
N TYR A 2 52.49 26.08 -5.41
CA TYR A 2 51.35 26.04 -6.35
C TYR A 2 50.78 24.67 -6.76
N TRP A 3 49.68 24.24 -6.14
CA TRP A 3 48.28 24.52 -6.50
C TRP A 3 47.88 23.84 -7.81
N LYS A 4 47.02 22.81 -7.73
CA LYS A 4 45.57 22.94 -8.01
C LYS A 4 44.85 21.65 -7.65
N LEU A 5 43.92 21.79 -6.72
CA LEU A 5 42.85 20.85 -6.42
C LEU A 5 42.00 20.69 -7.69
N VAL A 6 41.77 19.46 -8.13
CA VAL A 6 40.63 19.14 -8.98
C VAL A 6 39.71 18.22 -8.18
N ALA A 7 38.90 18.86 -7.36
CA ALA A 7 37.63 18.31 -6.94
C ALA A 7 36.65 18.52 -8.11
N ALA A 8 36.10 17.43 -8.65
CA ALA A 8 34.97 17.50 -9.56
C ALA A 8 34.08 16.27 -9.35
N SER A 9 33.20 16.43 -8.36
CA SER A 9 31.77 16.11 -8.47
C SER A 9 31.41 14.64 -8.70
N ALA A 10 31.38 13.90 -7.59
CA ALA A 10 30.42 12.82 -7.42
C ALA A 10 28.99 13.38 -7.58
N LEU A 11 28.43 13.25 -8.78
CA LEU A 11 26.98 13.30 -8.98
C LEU A 11 26.42 12.01 -8.39
N ALA A 12 26.26 12.00 -7.07
CA ALA A 12 25.32 11.10 -6.42
C ALA A 12 23.94 11.44 -7.02
N LEU A 13 23.50 10.63 -7.98
CA LEU A 13 22.08 10.50 -8.26
C LEU A 13 21.46 10.00 -6.95
N ALA A 14 21.01 10.93 -6.11
CA ALA A 14 20.03 10.64 -5.09
C ALA A 14 18.78 10.19 -5.87
N GLY A 15 18.72 8.89 -6.19
CA GLY A 15 17.54 8.29 -6.77
C GLY A 15 16.40 8.58 -5.81
N CYS A 16 15.42 9.35 -6.27
CA CYS A 16 14.12 9.37 -5.63
C CYS A 16 13.69 7.91 -5.53
N SER A 17 13.71 7.35 -4.32
CA SER A 17 13.46 5.93 -4.07
C SER A 17 12.11 5.55 -4.68
N MET A 18 12.14 4.81 -5.79
CA MET A 18 10.98 4.20 -6.37
C MET A 18 10.68 2.93 -5.55
N GLY A 19 9.45 2.80 -5.05
CA GLY A 19 9.03 1.70 -4.17
C GLY A 19 8.71 2.14 -2.73
N ILE A 20 7.90 1.32 -2.04
CA ILE A 20 7.48 1.56 -0.65
C ILE A 20 8.71 1.77 0.24
N SER A 21 8.80 2.97 0.81
CA SER A 21 9.80 3.33 1.80
C SER A 21 9.19 3.28 3.22
N PRO A 22 9.86 2.65 4.20
CA PRO A 22 9.39 2.62 5.59
C PRO A 22 9.21 4.04 6.15
N GLY A 23 8.06 4.31 6.75
CA GLY A 23 7.75 5.58 7.44
C GLY A 23 7.26 6.75 6.57
N THR A 24 7.45 6.72 5.25
CA THR A 24 7.00 7.80 4.35
C THR A 24 5.88 7.39 3.40
N SER A 25 5.71 6.08 3.19
CA SER A 25 4.66 5.54 2.34
C SER A 25 3.29 5.63 3.01
N PRO A 26 2.25 6.08 2.28
CA PRO A 26 0.88 5.96 2.75
C PRO A 26 0.58 4.51 3.13
N HIS A 27 -0.03 4.33 4.29
CA HIS A 27 -0.41 3.02 4.79
C HIS A 27 -1.69 3.09 5.61
N SER A 28 -2.30 1.93 5.79
CA SER A 28 -3.47 1.73 6.64
C SER A 28 -3.35 0.42 7.37
N GLU A 29 -3.73 0.43 8.64
CA GLU A 29 -3.81 -0.77 9.49
C GLU A 29 -5.22 -0.94 10.01
N PHE A 30 -5.73 -2.16 10.00
CA PHE A 30 -7.07 -2.47 10.48
C PHE A 30 -7.21 -3.94 10.84
N LYS A 31 -8.23 -4.24 11.65
CA LYS A 31 -8.68 -5.61 11.95
C LYS A 31 -9.86 -5.95 11.07
N ALA A 32 -9.67 -6.92 10.18
CA ALA A 32 -10.75 -7.44 9.34
C ALA A 32 -11.48 -8.58 10.07
N PRO A 33 -12.83 -8.59 10.13
CA PRO A 33 -13.62 -9.62 10.81
C PRO A 33 -13.79 -10.88 9.95
N VAL A 34 -12.71 -11.30 9.30
CA VAL A 34 -12.64 -12.46 8.41
C VAL A 34 -11.49 -13.36 8.82
N ALA A 35 -11.58 -14.65 8.49
CA ALA A 35 -10.50 -15.59 8.73
C ALA A 35 -9.28 -15.25 7.85
N PHE A 36 -8.09 -15.60 8.34
CA PHE A 36 -6.82 -15.26 7.68
C PHE A 36 -6.77 -15.69 6.21
N LYS A 37 -7.19 -16.92 5.92
CA LYS A 37 -7.15 -17.45 4.55
C LYS A 37 -8.08 -16.70 3.60
N ASP A 38 -9.28 -16.35 4.06
CA ASP A 38 -10.24 -15.59 3.25
C ASP A 38 -9.71 -14.18 2.95
N ALA A 39 -9.10 -13.54 3.95
CA ALA A 39 -8.46 -12.24 3.80
C ALA A 39 -7.29 -12.28 2.80
N TYR A 40 -6.45 -13.32 2.90
CA TYR A 40 -5.32 -13.53 2.02
C TYR A 40 -5.75 -13.75 0.56
N ASP A 41 -6.73 -14.63 0.35
CA ASP A 41 -7.27 -14.93 -0.98
C ASP A 41 -7.97 -13.68 -1.57
N ALA A 42 -8.64 -12.87 -0.74
CA ALA A 42 -9.25 -11.61 -1.17
C ALA A 42 -8.20 -10.56 -1.60
N ALA A 43 -7.10 -10.42 -0.86
CA ALA A 43 -6.00 -9.53 -1.23
C ALA A 43 -5.38 -9.90 -2.59
N ILE A 44 -5.20 -11.20 -2.86
CA ILE A 44 -4.71 -11.69 -4.16
C ILE A 44 -5.68 -11.35 -5.28
N ARG A 45 -6.99 -11.59 -5.08
CA ARG A 45 -8.01 -11.27 -6.10
C ARG A 45 -8.06 -9.78 -6.41
N GLN A 46 -8.05 -8.93 -5.38
CA GLN A 46 -8.03 -7.48 -5.52
C GLN A 46 -6.78 -7.01 -6.28
N ALA A 47 -5.59 -7.51 -5.90
CA ALA A 47 -4.35 -7.16 -6.57
C ALA A 47 -4.36 -7.54 -8.05
N ASN A 48 -4.83 -8.75 -8.38
CA ASN A 48 -4.91 -9.20 -9.77
C ASN A 48 -5.90 -8.41 -10.61
N ALA A 49 -7.06 -8.04 -10.05
CA ALA A 49 -8.09 -7.35 -10.80
C ALA A 49 -7.81 -5.85 -11.00
N CYS A 50 -7.17 -5.20 -10.02
CA CYS A 50 -7.12 -3.74 -9.96
C CYS A 50 -5.72 -3.14 -10.06
N LEU A 51 -4.68 -3.90 -9.73
CA LEU A 51 -3.34 -3.32 -9.53
C LEU A 51 -2.34 -3.74 -10.60
N ARG A 52 -2.80 -4.43 -11.66
CA ARG A 52 -1.93 -4.97 -12.72
C ARG A 52 -1.73 -4.06 -13.93
N SER A 53 -2.38 -2.89 -13.96
CA SER A 53 -2.61 -2.05 -15.16
C SER A 53 -3.36 -2.77 -16.29
N THR A 54 -3.89 -2.01 -17.26
CA THR A 54 -4.70 -2.57 -18.37
C THR A 54 -3.92 -3.54 -19.26
N ASP A 55 -2.61 -3.35 -19.36
CA ASP A 55 -1.65 -4.17 -20.10
C ASP A 55 -1.00 -5.28 -19.25
N ASN A 56 -1.44 -5.48 -18.00
CA ASN A 56 -0.89 -6.47 -17.06
C ASN A 56 0.61 -6.30 -16.74
N ALA A 57 1.15 -5.09 -16.87
CA ALA A 57 2.57 -4.83 -16.71
C ALA A 57 3.06 -5.04 -15.27
N TYR A 58 2.23 -4.77 -14.26
CA TYR A 58 2.61 -4.98 -12.86
C TYR A 58 2.42 -6.45 -12.44
N ARG A 59 3.36 -6.93 -11.63
CA ARG A 59 3.41 -8.34 -11.19
C ARG A 59 2.84 -8.48 -9.80
N VAL A 60 1.92 -9.43 -9.59
CA VAL A 60 1.46 -9.83 -8.26
C VAL A 60 2.35 -10.96 -7.76
N VAL A 61 2.91 -10.79 -6.56
CA VAL A 61 3.73 -11.80 -5.88
C VAL A 61 3.16 -12.01 -4.48
N ASP A 62 2.94 -13.25 -4.09
CA ASP A 62 2.38 -13.58 -2.79
C ASP A 62 3.23 -14.64 -2.07
N THR A 63 3.25 -14.58 -0.74
CA THR A 63 3.98 -15.52 0.11
C THR A 63 3.18 -15.78 1.37
N MET A 64 2.84 -17.04 1.62
CA MET A 64 2.09 -17.48 2.80
C MET A 64 2.96 -18.36 3.70
N ASN A 65 2.86 -18.14 5.01
CA ASN A 65 3.33 -19.03 6.04
C ASN A 65 2.11 -19.62 6.76
N GLU A 66 1.78 -20.86 6.42
CA GLU A 66 0.60 -21.55 6.96
C GLU A 66 0.69 -21.80 8.47
N SER A 67 1.88 -22.14 8.98
CA SER A 67 2.06 -22.44 10.40
C SER A 67 1.95 -21.19 11.29
N ALA A 68 2.45 -20.06 10.80
CA ALA A 68 2.31 -18.77 11.47
C ALA A 68 0.97 -18.05 11.17
N GLN A 69 0.15 -18.61 10.27
CA GLN A 69 -1.05 -17.98 9.72
C GLN A 69 -0.81 -16.51 9.36
N SER A 70 0.26 -16.29 8.59
CA SER A 70 0.68 -14.96 8.14
C SER A 70 1.04 -14.99 6.68
N GLY A 71 0.89 -13.88 5.98
CA GLY A 71 1.23 -13.79 4.58
C GLY A 71 1.45 -12.36 4.12
N VAL A 72 2.08 -12.24 2.96
CA VAL A 72 2.33 -10.96 2.29
C VAL A 72 1.90 -11.07 0.84
N VAL A 73 1.12 -10.11 0.36
CA VAL A 73 0.76 -9.94 -1.06
C VAL A 73 1.35 -8.63 -1.54
N GLN A 74 2.14 -8.67 -2.61
CA GLN A 74 2.85 -7.54 -3.15
C GLN A 74 2.49 -7.31 -4.62
N VAL A 75 2.53 -6.05 -5.03
CA VAL A 75 2.48 -5.65 -6.44
C VAL A 75 3.80 -4.99 -6.77
N LEU A 76 4.51 -5.54 -7.75
CA LEU A 76 5.83 -5.09 -8.18
C LEU A 76 5.76 -4.35 -9.52
N ALA A 77 6.66 -3.40 -9.70
CA ALA A 77 6.82 -2.68 -10.96
C ALA A 77 7.20 -3.62 -12.13
N PRO A 78 6.92 -3.25 -13.40
CA PRO A 78 7.11 -4.15 -14.54
C PRO A 78 8.56 -4.58 -14.81
N TYR A 79 9.53 -3.73 -14.50
CA TYR A 79 10.95 -3.92 -14.86
C TYR A 79 11.91 -3.85 -13.67
N SER A 80 11.40 -3.83 -12.44
CA SER A 80 12.17 -3.85 -11.20
C SER A 80 11.40 -4.59 -10.12
N ASP A 81 12.05 -4.87 -8.99
CA ASP A 81 11.39 -5.42 -7.80
C ASP A 81 10.93 -4.32 -6.84
N ASN A 82 10.70 -3.12 -7.37
CA ASN A 82 10.15 -2.02 -6.59
C ASN A 82 8.70 -2.34 -6.22
N GLU A 83 8.42 -2.34 -4.92
CA GLU A 83 7.09 -2.59 -4.40
C GLU A 83 6.20 -1.37 -4.56
N MET A 84 5.11 -1.55 -5.30
CA MET A 84 4.09 -0.55 -5.56
C MET A 84 2.97 -0.62 -4.54
N THR A 85 2.66 -1.83 -4.08
CA THR A 85 1.70 -2.11 -3.02
C THR A 85 2.19 -3.31 -2.23
N ARG A 86 2.00 -3.28 -0.91
CA ARG A 86 2.25 -4.39 0.00
C ARG A 86 1.06 -4.53 0.94
N VAL A 87 0.51 -5.73 1.03
CA VAL A 87 -0.51 -6.12 2.00
C VAL A 87 0.08 -7.19 2.90
N GLU A 88 0.24 -6.88 4.17
CA GLU A 88 0.67 -7.82 5.20
C GLU A 88 -0.55 -8.30 5.98
N LEU A 89 -0.69 -9.60 6.14
CA LEU A 89 -1.83 -10.23 6.81
C LEU A 89 -1.34 -11.19 7.90
N LYS A 90 -2.00 -11.18 9.05
CA LYS A 90 -1.71 -12.11 10.15
C LYS A 90 -2.99 -12.47 10.90
N ALA A 91 -3.19 -13.75 11.20
CA ALA A 91 -4.30 -14.17 12.05
C ALA A 91 -4.19 -13.51 13.44
N ALA A 92 -5.28 -12.87 13.86
CA ALA A 92 -5.46 -12.32 15.20
C ALA A 92 -6.47 -13.12 16.04
N GLY A 93 -7.17 -14.07 15.42
CA GLY A 93 -8.14 -14.98 16.03
C GLY A 93 -8.84 -15.84 14.96
N PRO A 94 -9.79 -16.71 15.33
CA PRO A 94 -10.43 -17.64 14.38
C PRO A 94 -11.14 -16.97 13.19
N LYS A 95 -11.65 -15.74 13.38
CA LYS A 95 -12.35 -14.95 12.35
C LYS A 95 -11.90 -13.49 12.39
N THR A 96 -10.63 -13.27 12.70
CA THR A 96 -10.07 -11.93 12.80
C THR A 96 -8.66 -11.94 12.26
N THR A 97 -8.38 -10.98 11.39
CA THR A 97 -7.07 -10.85 10.71
C THR A 97 -6.57 -9.42 10.89
N ASP A 98 -5.33 -9.29 11.34
CA ASP A 98 -4.58 -8.04 11.30
C ASP A 98 -4.10 -7.80 9.87
N VAL A 99 -4.42 -6.63 9.34
CA VAL A 99 -4.10 -6.26 7.96
C VAL A 99 -3.39 -4.93 7.96
N ARG A 100 -2.25 -4.87 7.26
CA ARG A 100 -1.52 -3.63 6.98
C ARG A 100 -1.36 -3.50 5.48
N ILE A 101 -1.87 -2.41 4.92
CA ILE A 101 -1.73 -2.06 3.50
C ILE A 101 -0.77 -0.89 3.43
N ALA A 102 0.25 -0.98 2.58
CA ALA A 102 1.15 0.10 2.24
C ALA A 102 1.21 0.27 0.72
N VAL A 103 1.31 1.52 0.25
CA VAL A 103 1.39 1.84 -1.18
C VAL A 103 2.50 2.82 -1.48
N TRP A 104 3.13 2.68 -2.64
CA TRP A 104 4.10 3.64 -3.14
C TRP A 104 3.42 4.86 -3.76
N GLY A 105 4.04 6.04 -3.65
CA GLY A 105 3.56 7.26 -4.30
C GLY A 105 2.67 8.09 -3.39
N LYS A 106 3.29 8.85 -2.48
CA LYS A 106 2.59 9.82 -1.64
C LYS A 106 1.83 10.82 -2.51
N GLY A 107 0.51 10.91 -2.32
CA GLY A 107 -0.36 11.80 -3.10
C GLY A 107 -0.90 11.21 -4.40
N THR A 108 -0.43 10.01 -4.81
CA THR A 108 -0.97 9.29 -5.98
C THR A 108 -2.23 8.48 -5.61
N TRP A 109 -2.29 7.98 -4.38
CA TRP A 109 -3.41 7.20 -3.86
C TRP A 109 -4.30 8.08 -3.01
N ASP A 110 -5.56 8.21 -3.41
CA ASP A 110 -6.56 8.93 -2.63
C ASP A 110 -7.21 8.03 -1.56
N ALA A 111 -8.03 8.65 -0.71
CA ALA A 111 -8.72 7.95 0.36
C ALA A 111 -9.73 6.90 -0.17
N ALA A 112 -10.29 7.10 -1.37
CA ALA A 112 -11.26 6.17 -1.95
C ALA A 112 -10.57 4.90 -2.45
N ALA A 113 -9.39 5.01 -3.07
CA ALA A 113 -8.57 3.88 -3.48
C ALA A 113 -8.06 3.08 -2.26
N MET A 114 -7.59 3.76 -1.21
CA MET A 114 -7.20 3.10 0.04
C MET A 114 -8.37 2.35 0.69
N ARG A 115 -9.56 2.98 0.72
CA ARG A 115 -10.77 2.35 1.23
C ARG A 115 -11.21 1.16 0.37
N ALA A 116 -11.09 1.23 -0.96
CA ALA A 116 -11.43 0.11 -1.84
C ALA A 116 -10.60 -1.14 -1.53
N MET A 117 -9.30 -0.97 -1.25
CA MET A 117 -8.44 -2.08 -0.85
C MET A 117 -8.80 -2.63 0.54
N GLN A 118 -9.22 -1.77 1.48
CA GLN A 118 -9.74 -2.22 2.78
C GLN A 118 -11.03 -3.02 2.60
N ASP A 119 -11.99 -2.48 1.85
CA ASP A 119 -13.29 -3.09 1.55
C ASP A 119 -13.11 -4.46 0.89
N ALA A 120 -12.08 -4.60 0.04
CA ALA A 120 -11.78 -5.87 -0.60
C ALA A 120 -11.40 -6.96 0.39
N VAL A 121 -10.63 -6.63 1.43
CA VAL A 121 -10.29 -7.59 2.47
C VAL A 121 -11.44 -7.77 3.46
N TYR A 122 -12.12 -6.70 3.83
CA TYR A 122 -13.17 -6.70 4.85
C TYR A 122 -14.44 -7.43 4.39
N TYR A 123 -14.86 -7.19 3.14
CA TYR A 123 -16.11 -7.71 2.58
C TYR A 123 -15.87 -8.79 1.52
N SER A 124 -14.62 -9.13 1.21
CA SER A 124 -14.28 -10.05 0.11
C SER A 124 -14.85 -9.58 -1.24
N LEU A 125 -14.89 -8.27 -1.48
CA LEU A 125 -15.39 -7.66 -2.72
C LEU A 125 -14.26 -7.09 -3.56
N VAL A 126 -14.19 -7.45 -4.84
CA VAL A 126 -13.20 -6.85 -5.73
C VAL A 126 -13.74 -5.53 -6.27
N SER A 127 -13.06 -4.42 -5.98
CA SER A 127 -13.38 -3.12 -6.56
C SER A 127 -12.15 -2.22 -6.64
N CYS A 128 -11.91 -1.59 -7.78
CA CYS A 128 -10.74 -0.72 -7.98
C CYS A 128 -10.95 0.71 -7.47
N SER A 129 -12.18 1.04 -7.05
CA SER A 129 -12.56 2.29 -6.41
C SER A 129 -13.65 2.01 -5.36
N SER A 130 -13.65 2.72 -4.24
CA SER A 130 -14.73 2.61 -3.26
C SER A 130 -15.84 3.59 -3.64
N TYR A 131 -17.03 3.06 -3.92
CA TYR A 131 -18.23 3.86 -4.23
C TYR A 131 -19.21 3.91 -3.06
N MET A 132 -18.82 3.41 -1.89
CA MET A 132 -19.66 3.44 -0.71
C MET A 132 -19.91 4.90 -0.32
N PRO A 133 -21.19 5.35 -0.19
CA PRO A 133 -21.47 6.71 0.24
C PRO A 133 -20.77 6.96 1.57
N LEU A 134 -19.92 7.98 1.62
CA LEU A 134 -19.42 8.46 2.90
C LEU A 134 -20.64 8.90 3.69
N ASP A 135 -20.85 8.33 4.88
CA ASP A 135 -21.75 8.97 5.85
C ASP A 135 -21.37 10.46 5.92
N PRO A 136 -22.34 11.39 5.87
CA PRO A 136 -22.05 12.81 5.89
C PRO A 136 -21.11 13.12 7.05
N ARG A 137 -19.83 13.37 6.74
CA ARG A 137 -18.88 13.81 7.75
C ARG A 137 -19.43 15.14 8.28
N PRO A 138 -19.66 15.29 9.60
CA PRO A 138 -20.12 16.56 10.13
C PRO A 138 -19.16 17.65 9.67
N PRO A 139 -19.66 18.81 9.22
CA PRO A 139 -18.82 19.86 8.67
C PRO A 139 -17.78 20.28 9.71
N VAL A 140 -16.52 19.97 9.44
CA VAL A 140 -15.41 20.46 10.26
C VAL A 140 -15.25 21.94 9.94
N LYS A 141 -15.60 22.80 10.89
CA LYS A 141 -15.29 24.24 10.79
C LYS A 141 -13.77 24.36 10.70
N PRO A 142 -13.21 25.01 9.66
CA PRO A 142 -11.78 25.31 9.65
C PRO A 142 -11.47 26.17 10.87
N SER A 143 -10.82 25.61 11.90
CA SER A 143 -10.26 26.44 12.98
C SER A 143 -8.98 27.04 12.43
N ARG A 144 -9.04 28.34 12.22
CA ARG A 144 -7.93 29.19 11.83
C ARG A 144 -7.05 29.38 13.06
N ASP A 145 -6.15 28.43 13.31
CA ASP A 145 -5.07 28.58 14.29
C ASP A 145 -3.76 28.06 13.70
N LEU A 146 -3.12 28.90 12.89
CA LEU A 146 -1.66 28.90 12.75
C LEU A 146 -1.16 30.21 13.38
N PRO A 147 -0.27 30.16 14.37
CA PRO A 147 0.35 31.36 14.93
C PRO A 147 1.35 31.97 13.94
N ASN A 148 1.14 33.28 13.68
CA ASN A 148 1.92 34.33 13.00
C ASN A 148 2.97 33.93 11.94
#